data_AF-A0A1Q7A5D3-F1
#
_entry.id   AF-A0A1Q7A5D3-F1
#
_cell.length_a   1.000
_cell.length_b   1.000
_cell.length_c   1.000
_cell.angle_alpha   90.00
_cell.angle_beta   90.00
_cell.angle_gamma   90.00
#
_symmetry.space_group_name_H-M   'P 1'
#
loop_
_entity.id
_entity.type
_entity.pdbx_description
1 polymer ?
#
loop_
_entity_poly.entity_id
_entity_poly.type
_entity_poly.pdbx_seq_one_letter_code
_entity_poly.pdbx_strand_id
1 'polypeptide(L)'
;MANKPWLRTRAHFLTAGDEAELRTLTTGQRGRLTHYRIREVLPVRGEAPVALVDGWRMVRIETPTPFSLSEDLLLPDGSSVLQFHGVTQHLQYTSQVQREELNEHSRPELEPTGHTTAVLIPIGKSVEWWKLALDQRQAYFEQTQAAAGHIGIGLKYADRVFRQLYHSHSFHAALSYDFLTYFEFQDTDEQVFRALLAELRDPRANPEWAYITLEYEIWMTKIG
;
A
#
# COMPACT_ATOMS: atom_id res chain seq x y z
N MET A 1 23.13 -15.60 -1.71
CA MET A 1 22.59 -15.32 -3.06
C MET A 1 22.63 -13.81 -3.27
N ALA A 2 23.30 -13.34 -4.31
CA ALA A 2 23.52 -11.91 -4.53
C ALA A 2 22.18 -11.16 -4.67
N ASN A 3 21.94 -10.21 -3.77
CA ASN A 3 20.84 -9.27 -3.84
C ASN A 3 21.01 -8.46 -5.13
N LYS A 4 20.18 -8.70 -6.15
CA LYS A 4 20.23 -7.97 -7.42
C LYS A 4 19.34 -6.71 -7.26
N PRO A 5 19.92 -5.52 -7.05
CA PRO A 5 19.18 -4.33 -6.62
C PRO A 5 18.22 -3.74 -7.68
N TRP A 6 18.20 -4.31 -8.90
CA TRP A 6 17.34 -3.89 -10.01
C TRP A 6 16.11 -4.78 -10.22
N LEU A 7 15.95 -5.87 -9.47
CA LEU A 7 14.73 -6.68 -9.56
C LEU A 7 13.60 -5.96 -8.82
N ARG A 8 12.56 -5.56 -9.56
CA ARG A 8 11.33 -5.02 -8.99
C ARG A 8 10.69 -6.08 -8.10
N THR A 9 10.31 -5.71 -6.88
CA THR A 9 9.53 -6.57 -6.00
C THR A 9 8.07 -6.47 -6.42
N ARG A 10 7.47 -7.61 -6.75
CA ARG A 10 6.04 -7.73 -6.95
C ARG A 10 5.41 -8.05 -5.60
N ALA A 11 4.34 -7.35 -5.26
CA ALA A 11 3.53 -7.64 -4.08
C ALA A 11 2.15 -8.08 -4.50
N HIS A 12 1.70 -9.20 -3.91
CA HIS A 12 0.36 -9.73 -4.05
C HIS A 12 -0.26 -9.83 -2.67
N PHE A 13 -1.40 -9.18 -2.47
CA PHE A 13 -2.19 -9.26 -1.25
C PHE A 13 -3.40 -10.12 -1.57
N LEU A 14 -3.46 -11.31 -0.99
CA LEU A 14 -4.56 -12.24 -1.17
C LEU A 14 -5.39 -12.24 0.10
N THR A 15 -6.71 -12.17 -0.05
CA THR A 15 -7.64 -12.20 1.09
C THR A 15 -8.63 -13.33 0.92
N ALA A 16 -8.96 -13.98 2.04
CA ALA A 16 -10.01 -14.98 2.10
C ALA A 16 -10.62 -15.04 3.50
N GLY A 17 -11.86 -15.50 3.59
CA GLY A 17 -12.53 -15.77 4.86
C GLY A 17 -11.97 -16.99 5.59
N ASP A 18 -11.47 -17.98 4.84
CA ASP A 18 -10.84 -19.18 5.37
C ASP A 18 -9.30 -19.14 5.21
N GLU A 19 -8.60 -19.42 6.31
CA GLU A 19 -7.14 -19.53 6.31
C GLU A 19 -6.64 -20.72 5.47
N ALA A 20 -7.43 -21.79 5.35
CA ALA A 20 -7.09 -22.95 4.52
C ALA A 20 -7.03 -22.60 3.03
N GLU A 21 -7.90 -21.69 2.55
CA GLU A 21 -7.86 -21.19 1.17
C GLU A 21 -6.55 -20.43 0.92
N LEU A 22 -6.17 -19.52 1.81
CA LEU A 22 -4.90 -18.80 1.69
C LEU A 22 -3.70 -19.72 1.77
N ARG A 23 -3.71 -20.73 2.64
CA ARG A 23 -2.65 -21.74 2.71
C ARG A 23 -2.51 -22.48 1.39
N THR A 24 -3.61 -22.87 0.75
CA THR A 24 -3.59 -23.53 -0.55
C THR A 24 -2.98 -22.64 -1.63
N LEU A 25 -3.39 -21.36 -1.68
CA LEU A 25 -2.87 -20.37 -2.64
C LEU A 25 -1.39 -20.04 -2.45
N THR A 26 -0.91 -20.12 -1.20
CA THR A 26 0.44 -19.73 -0.80
C THR A 26 1.42 -20.90 -0.74
N THR A 27 0.94 -22.14 -0.76
CA THR A 27 1.79 -23.33 -0.68
C THR A 27 2.68 -23.46 -1.91
N GLY A 28 3.99 -23.62 -1.69
CA GLY A 28 4.98 -23.73 -2.76
C GLY A 28 5.33 -22.39 -3.44
N GLN A 29 4.72 -21.28 -3.03
CA GLN A 29 5.04 -19.97 -3.57
C GLN A 29 6.42 -19.51 -3.12
N ARG A 30 7.18 -18.94 -4.07
CA ARG A 30 8.49 -18.35 -3.80
C ARG A 30 8.31 -16.87 -3.44
N GLY A 31 8.83 -16.47 -2.31
CA GLY A 31 8.79 -15.07 -1.86
C GLY A 31 8.81 -14.97 -0.35
N ARG A 32 8.77 -13.74 0.15
CA ARG A 32 8.50 -13.46 1.56
C ARG A 32 6.98 -13.41 1.74
N LEU A 33 6.48 -14.22 2.67
CA LEU A 33 5.08 -14.23 3.05
C LEU A 33 4.92 -13.45 4.35
N THR A 34 3.84 -12.70 4.46
CA THR A 34 3.45 -12.02 5.69
C THR A 34 1.94 -12.11 5.82
N HIS A 35 1.49 -12.54 6.97
CA HIS A 35 0.12 -12.87 7.32
C HIS A 35 -0.46 -11.79 8.22
N TYR A 36 -1.74 -11.51 7.97
CA TYR A 36 -2.49 -10.51 8.67
C TYR A 36 -3.89 -11.01 9.02
N ARG A 37 -4.44 -10.43 10.08
CA ARG A 37 -5.88 -10.45 10.36
C ARG A 37 -6.47 -9.10 9.95
N ILE A 38 -7.47 -9.10 9.08
CA ILE A 38 -8.25 -7.90 8.75
C ILE A 38 -9.13 -7.56 9.96
N ARG A 39 -9.12 -6.29 10.36
CA ARG A 39 -9.93 -5.74 11.45
C ARG A 39 -11.12 -4.96 10.91
N GLU A 40 -10.85 -4.06 9.97
CA GLU A 40 -11.88 -3.19 9.40
C GLU A 40 -11.48 -2.72 8.00
N VAL A 41 -12.51 -2.35 7.23
CA VAL A 41 -12.37 -1.68 5.94
C VAL A 41 -13.14 -0.38 5.98
N LEU A 42 -12.43 0.73 5.82
CA LEU A 42 -13.00 2.06 5.89
C LEU A 42 -13.06 2.67 4.49
N PRO A 43 -14.26 2.82 3.89
CA PRO A 43 -14.40 3.56 2.65
C PRO A 43 -14.14 5.05 2.91
N VAL A 44 -13.32 5.68 2.07
CA VAL A 44 -12.99 7.11 2.19
C VAL A 44 -13.51 7.88 0.97
N ARG A 45 -13.21 7.40 -0.24
CA ARG A 45 -13.69 7.95 -1.52
C ARG A 45 -13.96 6.82 -2.51
N GLY A 46 -15.09 6.87 -3.20
CA GLY A 46 -15.52 5.78 -4.08
C GLY A 46 -15.99 4.56 -3.28
N GLU A 47 -16.02 3.39 -3.92
CA GLU A 47 -16.52 2.15 -3.33
C GLU A 47 -15.37 1.23 -2.89
N ALA A 48 -15.41 0.80 -1.62
CA ALA A 48 -14.56 -0.27 -1.13
C ALA A 48 -15.15 -1.65 -1.49
N PRO A 49 -14.35 -2.71 -1.65
CA PRO A 49 -14.86 -4.06 -1.88
C PRO A 49 -15.75 -4.53 -0.72
N VAL A 50 -17.04 -4.77 -0.99
CA VAL A 50 -18.07 -5.13 0.01
C VAL A 50 -17.78 -6.46 0.74
N ALA A 51 -16.93 -7.32 0.16
CA ALA A 51 -16.68 -8.67 0.67
C ALA A 51 -15.62 -8.75 1.79
N LEU A 52 -14.88 -7.67 2.07
CA LEU A 52 -13.86 -7.68 3.13
C LEU A 52 -14.51 -7.37 4.49
N VAL A 53 -14.73 -8.40 5.30
CA VAL A 53 -15.30 -8.26 6.65
C VAL A 53 -14.27 -8.58 7.73
N ASP A 54 -14.55 -8.15 8.96
CA ASP A 54 -13.73 -8.47 10.14
C ASP A 54 -13.51 -9.98 10.27
N GLY A 55 -12.31 -10.36 10.70
CA GLY A 55 -11.90 -11.76 10.87
C GLY A 55 -11.30 -12.42 9.62
N TRP A 56 -11.47 -11.83 8.43
CA TRP A 56 -10.80 -12.31 7.21
C TRP A 56 -9.28 -12.26 7.36
N ARG A 57 -8.61 -13.12 6.60
CA ARG A 57 -7.15 -13.19 6.56
C ARG A 57 -6.64 -12.51 5.31
N MET A 58 -5.48 -11.90 5.43
CA MET A 58 -4.71 -11.42 4.28
C MET A 58 -3.31 -12.00 4.32
N VAL A 59 -2.77 -12.37 3.16
CA VAL A 59 -1.35 -12.69 2.97
C VAL A 59 -0.75 -11.74 1.95
N ARG A 60 0.30 -11.03 2.34
CA ARG A 60 1.19 -10.30 1.44
C ARG A 60 2.32 -11.23 1.01
N ILE A 61 2.44 -11.44 -0.30
CA ILE A 61 3.51 -12.20 -0.92
C ILE A 61 4.40 -11.22 -1.67
N GLU A 62 5.66 -11.12 -1.26
CA GLU A 62 6.66 -10.30 -1.96
C GLU A 62 7.67 -11.18 -2.68
N THR A 63 7.77 -11.01 -3.99
CA THR A 63 8.59 -11.87 -4.82
C THR A 63 9.22 -11.12 -6.00
N PRO A 64 10.48 -11.41 -6.36
CA PRO A 64 11.10 -10.86 -7.56
C PRO A 64 10.66 -11.60 -8.84
N THR A 65 10.02 -12.77 -8.71
CA THR A 65 9.53 -13.58 -9.83
C THR A 65 8.06 -13.30 -10.11
N PRO A 66 7.59 -13.47 -11.36
CA PRO A 66 6.16 -13.43 -11.64
C PRO A 66 5.41 -14.40 -10.74
N PHE A 67 4.36 -13.89 -10.09
CA PHE A 67 3.39 -14.69 -9.36
C PHE A 67 2.19 -14.90 -10.27
N SER A 68 1.82 -16.15 -10.47
CA SER A 68 0.55 -16.52 -11.07
C SER A 68 -0.21 -17.30 -10.01
N LEU A 69 -1.44 -16.90 -9.74
CA LEU A 69 -2.41 -17.87 -9.25
C LEU A 69 -2.53 -18.89 -10.39
N SER A 70 -2.29 -20.18 -10.13
CA SER A 70 -2.54 -21.19 -11.15
C SER A 70 -4.03 -21.17 -11.44
N GLU A 71 -4.41 -21.07 -12.72
CA GLU A 71 -5.82 -21.22 -13.14
C GLU A 71 -6.41 -22.55 -12.66
N ASP A 72 -5.55 -23.55 -12.42
CA ASP A 72 -5.87 -24.86 -11.84
C ASP A 72 -6.19 -24.85 -10.33
N LEU A 73 -6.10 -23.71 -9.64
CA LEU A 73 -6.71 -23.57 -8.32
C LEU A 73 -8.21 -23.50 -8.51
N LEU A 74 -8.83 -24.68 -8.63
CA LEU A 74 -10.24 -24.88 -8.37
C LEU A 74 -10.50 -24.48 -6.92
N LEU A 75 -10.71 -23.19 -6.70
CA LEU A 75 -11.26 -22.69 -5.46
C LEU A 75 -12.61 -23.41 -5.28
N PRO A 76 -12.90 -23.97 -4.09
CA PRO A 76 -14.20 -24.58 -3.83
C PRO A 76 -15.34 -23.68 -4.29
N ASP A 77 -16.41 -24.24 -4.86
CA ASP A 77 -17.59 -23.48 -5.26
C ASP A 77 -18.06 -22.58 -4.10
N GLY A 78 -18.08 -21.26 -4.33
CA GLY A 78 -18.43 -20.25 -3.32
C GLY A 78 -17.26 -19.58 -2.59
N SER A 79 -16.02 -19.99 -2.82
CA SER A 79 -14.84 -19.31 -2.27
C SER A 79 -14.72 -17.89 -2.84
N SER A 80 -14.48 -16.91 -1.97
CA SER A 80 -14.36 -15.51 -2.35
C SER A 80 -12.95 -15.03 -2.04
N VAL A 81 -12.04 -15.14 -3.00
CA VAL A 81 -10.67 -14.62 -2.87
C VAL A 81 -10.59 -13.27 -3.57
N LEU A 82 -10.19 -12.23 -2.85
CA LEU A 82 -9.83 -10.95 -3.46
C LEU A 82 -8.31 -10.81 -3.52
N GLN A 83 -7.82 -10.33 -4.66
CA GLN A 83 -6.41 -10.07 -4.89
C GLN A 83 -6.16 -8.57 -5.14
N PHE A 84 -5.16 -8.04 -4.45
CA PHE A 84 -4.53 -6.77 -4.79
C PHE A 84 -3.10 -7.01 -5.25
N HIS A 85 -2.65 -6.30 -6.27
CA HIS A 85 -1.27 -6.44 -6.73
C HIS A 85 -0.67 -5.14 -7.20
N GLY A 86 0.64 -5.04 -7.01
CA GLY A 86 1.45 -3.92 -7.46
C GLY A 86 2.92 -4.27 -7.47
N VAL A 87 3.75 -3.35 -7.96
CA VAL A 87 5.20 -3.54 -8.03
C VAL A 87 5.93 -2.33 -7.46
N THR A 88 7.07 -2.56 -6.83
CA THR A 88 7.97 -1.47 -6.49
C THR A 88 8.57 -0.87 -7.76
N GLN A 89 8.74 0.45 -7.77
CA GLN A 89 9.40 1.18 -8.85
C GLN A 89 10.51 2.09 -8.30
N HIS A 90 11.29 2.65 -9.21
CA HIS A 90 12.23 3.71 -8.85
C HIS A 90 11.47 4.96 -8.41
N LEU A 91 12.11 5.79 -7.59
CA LEU A 91 11.55 7.05 -7.11
C LEU A 91 11.25 7.97 -8.30
N GLN A 92 10.02 8.46 -8.40
CA GLN A 92 9.58 9.31 -9.51
C GLN A 92 9.64 10.81 -9.18
N TYR A 93 9.40 11.20 -7.92
CA TYR A 93 9.29 12.61 -7.50
C TYR A 93 10.21 12.98 -6.32
N THR A 94 11.04 12.05 -5.86
CA THR A 94 11.90 12.27 -4.68
C THR A 94 13.27 12.74 -5.12
N SER A 95 13.70 13.91 -4.64
CA SER A 95 15.06 14.40 -4.87
C SER A 95 16.09 13.60 -4.08
N GLN A 96 17.38 13.76 -4.40
CA GLN A 96 18.46 13.07 -3.67
C GLN A 96 18.49 13.45 -2.18
N VAL A 97 18.33 14.74 -1.86
CA VAL A 97 18.32 15.23 -0.47
C VAL A 97 17.16 14.62 0.32
N GLN A 98 15.95 14.65 -0.26
CA GLN A 98 14.78 14.04 0.38
C GLN A 98 14.95 12.53 0.56
N ARG A 99 15.61 11.86 -0.39
CA ARG A 99 15.90 10.43 -0.28
C ARG A 99 16.83 10.15 0.89
N GLU A 100 17.87 10.96 1.07
CA GLU A 100 18.82 10.82 2.19
C GLU A 100 18.12 11.03 3.53
N GLU A 101 17.34 12.11 3.68
CA GLU A 101 16.52 12.37 4.88
C GLU A 101 15.56 11.21 5.17
N LEU A 102 14.87 10.71 4.14
CA LEU A 102 13.98 9.56 4.30
C LEU A 102 14.74 8.30 4.72
N ASN A 103 15.95 8.04 4.20
CA ASN A 103 16.72 6.87 4.61
C ASN A 103 17.19 6.96 6.06
N GLU A 104 17.49 8.18 6.55
CA GLU A 104 17.93 8.41 7.92
C GLU A 104 16.78 8.31 8.93
N HIS A 105 15.59 8.78 8.56
CA HIS A 105 14.46 8.88 9.48
C HIS A 105 13.41 7.78 9.33
N SER A 106 13.31 7.11 8.18
CA SER A 106 12.26 6.11 7.97
C SER A 106 12.47 4.91 8.87
N ARG A 107 11.43 4.58 9.64
CA ARG A 107 11.36 3.34 10.39
C ARG A 107 11.50 2.13 9.44
N PRO A 108 12.24 1.07 9.81
CA PRO A 108 12.17 -0.20 9.08
C PRO A 108 10.82 -0.89 9.29
N GLU A 109 10.55 -1.90 8.47
CA GLU A 109 9.41 -2.79 8.60
C GLU A 109 9.35 -3.41 10.02
N LEU A 110 8.15 -3.50 10.60
CA LEU A 110 7.94 -3.96 11.97
C LEU A 110 7.86 -5.48 12.03
N GLU A 111 8.32 -6.07 13.13
CA GLU A 111 8.09 -7.48 13.42
C GLU A 111 6.61 -7.77 13.75
N PRO A 112 6.12 -9.00 13.49
CA PRO A 112 4.77 -9.42 13.88
C PRO A 112 4.68 -9.64 15.41
N THR A 113 4.17 -8.66 16.16
CA THR A 113 4.06 -8.73 17.64
C THR A 113 2.63 -8.84 18.15
N GLY A 114 1.62 -8.89 17.25
CA GLY A 114 0.21 -8.75 17.62
C GLY A 114 -0.22 -7.31 17.98
N HIS A 115 0.75 -6.43 18.28
CA HIS A 115 0.58 -4.99 18.46
C HIS A 115 1.06 -4.16 17.26
N THR A 116 1.50 -4.84 16.21
CA THR A 116 1.86 -4.22 14.94
C THR A 116 0.61 -4.09 14.08
N THR A 117 0.14 -2.86 13.93
CA THR A 117 -0.89 -2.50 12.96
C THR A 117 -0.26 -2.35 11.58
N ALA A 118 -0.93 -2.91 10.58
CA ALA A 118 -0.66 -2.65 9.18
C ALA A 118 -1.90 -2.05 8.50
N VAL A 119 -1.70 -1.12 7.57
CA VAL A 119 -2.80 -0.53 6.79
C VAL A 119 -2.43 -0.58 5.32
N LEU A 120 -3.28 -1.23 4.52
CA LEU A 120 -3.20 -1.20 3.07
C LEU A 120 -4.24 -0.21 2.55
N ILE A 121 -3.80 0.82 1.83
CA ILE A 121 -4.68 1.83 1.25
C ILE A 121 -4.52 1.79 -0.27
N PRO A 122 -5.49 1.19 -0.99
CA PRO A 122 -5.57 1.32 -2.44
C PRO A 122 -6.01 2.74 -2.82
N ILE A 123 -5.27 3.35 -3.75
CA ILE A 123 -5.49 4.73 -4.19
C ILE A 123 -5.65 4.75 -5.71
N GLY A 124 -6.74 5.33 -6.20
CA GLY A 124 -6.97 5.64 -7.61
C GLY A 124 -7.00 7.15 -7.84
N LYS A 125 -6.37 7.59 -8.93
CA LYS A 125 -6.34 8.99 -9.34
C LYS A 125 -7.19 9.22 -10.59
N SER A 126 -7.70 10.44 -10.68
CA SER A 126 -8.47 10.91 -11.84
C SER A 126 -7.67 10.85 -13.15
N VAL A 127 -8.38 10.81 -14.27
CA VAL A 127 -7.78 10.88 -15.61
C VAL A 127 -7.06 12.21 -15.81
N GLU A 128 -7.56 13.29 -15.21
CA GLU A 128 -6.98 14.64 -15.25
C GLU A 128 -5.56 14.64 -14.68
N TRP A 129 -5.32 13.91 -13.58
CA TRP A 129 -3.98 13.74 -13.03
C TRP A 129 -3.03 13.06 -14.03
N TRP A 130 -3.50 12.00 -14.69
CA TRP A 130 -2.68 11.25 -15.63
C TRP A 130 -2.42 11.98 -16.96
N LYS A 131 -3.21 13.02 -17.26
CA LYS A 131 -2.95 13.94 -18.38
C LYS A 131 -1.87 14.98 -18.07
N LEU A 132 -1.56 15.22 -16.80
CA LEU A 132 -0.51 16.17 -16.41
C LEU A 132 0.88 15.69 -16.84
N ALA A 133 1.68 16.64 -17.32
CA ALA A 133 3.10 16.40 -17.55
C ALA A 133 3.84 16.08 -16.24
N LEU A 134 5.05 15.52 -16.35
CA LEU A 134 5.80 15.04 -15.19
C LEU A 134 6.15 16.18 -14.22
N ASP A 135 6.59 17.32 -14.75
CA ASP A 135 6.92 18.54 -14.01
C ASP A 135 5.70 19.11 -13.27
N GLN A 136 4.53 19.11 -13.93
CA GLN A 136 3.27 19.52 -13.31
C GLN A 136 2.89 18.60 -12.15
N ARG A 137 3.06 17.28 -12.31
CA ARG A 137 2.83 16.32 -11.22
C ARG A 137 3.83 16.53 -10.09
N GLN A 138 5.11 16.71 -10.41
CA GLN A 138 6.17 16.92 -9.42
C GLN A 138 5.94 18.17 -8.57
N ALA A 139 5.45 19.26 -9.15
CA ALA A 139 5.15 20.49 -8.42
C ALA A 139 4.15 20.29 -7.27
N TYR A 140 3.27 19.28 -7.34
CA TYR A 140 2.33 18.94 -6.26
C TYR A 140 2.99 18.19 -5.09
N PHE A 141 4.15 17.55 -5.31
CA PHE A 141 4.91 16.85 -4.26
C PHE A 141 5.89 17.77 -3.53
N GLU A 142 6.26 18.89 -4.15
CA GLU A 142 7.22 19.84 -3.62
C GLU A 142 6.62 20.75 -2.54
N GLN A 143 7.44 21.10 -1.56
CA GLN A 143 7.08 22.08 -0.54
C GLN A 143 7.10 23.47 -1.16
N THR A 144 6.05 24.24 -0.91
CA THR A 144 5.96 25.65 -1.28
C THR A 144 5.77 26.52 -0.03
N GLN A 145 5.73 27.83 -0.18
CA GLN A 145 5.38 28.73 0.94
C GLN A 145 3.96 28.51 1.47
N ALA A 146 3.04 27.99 0.63
CA ALA A 146 1.64 27.82 0.96
C ALA A 146 1.25 26.39 1.39
N ALA A 147 2.05 25.39 1.01
CA ALA A 147 1.75 23.98 1.22
C ALA A 147 3.00 23.20 1.59
N ALA A 148 2.88 22.31 2.59
CA ALA A 148 3.98 21.42 2.99
C ALA A 148 4.32 20.40 1.89
N GLY A 149 3.34 20.04 1.05
CA GLY A 149 3.50 19.01 0.02
C GLY A 149 3.57 17.60 0.61
N HIS A 150 3.41 16.60 -0.24
CA HIS A 150 3.34 15.19 0.18
C HIS A 150 4.59 14.76 0.99
N ILE A 151 5.79 15.09 0.50
CA ILE A 151 7.05 14.66 1.14
C ILE A 151 7.24 15.37 2.50
N GLY A 152 6.96 16.67 2.55
CA GLY A 152 7.10 17.46 3.78
C GLY A 152 6.13 17.01 4.88
N ILE A 153 4.91 16.59 4.53
CA ILE A 153 3.98 15.99 5.49
C ILE A 153 4.51 14.63 5.95
N GLY A 154 4.83 13.72 5.01
CA GLY A 154 5.27 12.36 5.34
C GLY A 154 6.53 12.29 6.22
N LEU A 155 7.48 13.20 6.02
CA LEU A 155 8.72 13.26 6.81
C LEU A 155 8.47 13.46 8.32
N LYS A 156 7.43 14.21 8.70
CA LYS A 156 7.08 14.45 10.12
C LYS A 156 6.73 13.16 10.88
N TYR A 157 6.37 12.11 10.14
CA TYR A 157 5.82 10.86 10.67
C TYR A 157 6.73 9.64 10.37
N ALA A 158 7.81 9.85 9.62
CA ALA A 158 8.66 8.77 9.09
C ALA A 158 9.36 7.96 10.20
N ASP A 159 9.58 8.54 11.37
CA ASP A 159 10.21 7.90 12.53
C ASP A 159 9.31 6.88 13.24
N ARG A 160 7.99 6.99 13.07
CA ARG A 160 6.98 6.15 13.72
C ARG A 160 6.24 5.22 12.76
N VAL A 161 6.12 5.62 11.49
CA VAL A 161 5.35 4.91 10.48
C VAL A 161 6.28 4.36 9.39
N PHE A 162 6.38 3.03 9.31
CA PHE A 162 6.95 2.37 8.14
C PHE A 162 6.00 2.54 6.95
N ARG A 163 6.55 2.70 5.74
CA ARG A 163 5.77 2.77 4.50
C ARG A 163 6.43 1.99 3.36
N GLN A 164 5.60 1.48 2.47
CA GLN A 164 6.01 0.89 1.20
C GLN A 164 4.99 1.24 0.11
N LEU A 165 5.47 1.63 -1.06
CA LEU A 165 4.64 1.99 -2.21
C LEU A 165 4.72 0.93 -3.30
N TYR A 166 3.56 0.52 -3.82
CA TYR A 166 3.46 -0.32 -5.01
C TYR A 166 2.64 0.38 -6.09
N HIS A 167 3.13 0.29 -7.33
CA HIS A 167 2.47 0.81 -8.52
C HIS A 167 1.68 -0.29 -9.21
N SER A 168 0.43 0.00 -9.55
CA SER A 168 -0.52 -0.93 -10.17
C SER A 168 -1.00 -0.46 -11.54
N HIS A 169 -1.13 0.87 -11.73
CA HIS A 169 -1.66 1.50 -12.95
C HIS A 169 -1.05 0.97 -14.26
N SER A 170 0.27 0.95 -14.37
CA SER A 170 0.96 0.62 -15.64
C SER A 170 0.95 -0.87 -15.99
N PHE A 171 0.45 -1.74 -15.12
CA PHE A 171 0.56 -3.19 -15.32
C PHE A 171 -0.78 -3.87 -15.61
N HIS A 172 -1.90 -3.29 -15.19
CA HIS A 172 -3.22 -3.90 -15.36
C HIS A 172 -4.30 -2.83 -15.56
N ALA A 173 -4.75 -2.65 -16.79
CA ALA A 173 -5.77 -1.66 -17.15
C ALA A 173 -7.16 -1.89 -16.52
N ALA A 174 -7.40 -3.06 -15.94
CA ALA A 174 -8.68 -3.43 -15.32
C ALA A 174 -8.76 -3.14 -13.81
N LEU A 175 -7.68 -2.65 -13.18
CA LEU A 175 -7.71 -2.30 -11.77
C LEU A 175 -8.37 -0.94 -11.55
N SER A 176 -9.16 -0.83 -10.48
CA SER A 176 -9.80 0.43 -10.07
C SER A 176 -8.85 1.37 -9.32
N TYR A 177 -7.67 0.89 -8.92
CA TYR A 177 -6.66 1.63 -8.18
C TYR A 177 -5.33 1.69 -8.96
N ASP A 178 -4.61 2.79 -8.76
CA ASP A 178 -3.33 3.06 -9.39
C ASP A 178 -2.14 2.68 -8.51
N PHE A 179 -2.32 2.75 -7.20
CA PHE A 179 -1.31 2.49 -6.19
C PHE A 179 -1.87 1.64 -5.06
N LEU A 180 -0.98 0.87 -4.45
CA LEU A 180 -1.18 0.30 -3.12
C LEU A 180 -0.16 0.95 -2.19
N THR A 181 -0.62 1.78 -1.27
CA THR A 181 0.23 2.33 -0.21
C THR A 181 0.08 1.48 1.03
N TYR A 182 1.19 0.93 1.51
CA TYR A 182 1.25 0.00 2.63
C TYR A 182 1.99 0.66 3.79
N PHE A 183 1.42 0.59 4.99
CA PHE A 183 1.98 1.19 6.20
C PHE A 183 2.03 0.21 7.36
N GLU A 184 3.01 0.37 8.25
CA GLU A 184 3.05 -0.33 9.53
C GLU A 184 3.44 0.61 10.67
N PHE A 185 2.84 0.42 11.83
CA PHE A 185 3.13 1.17 13.06
C PHE A 185 2.70 0.35 14.29
N GLN A 186 3.17 0.73 15.47
CA GLN A 186 2.68 0.14 16.71
C GLN A 186 1.27 0.66 17.01
N ASP A 187 0.41 -0.13 17.65
CA ASP A 187 -0.95 0.29 18.00
C ASP A 187 -0.98 1.62 18.79
N THR A 188 0.05 1.90 19.58
CA THR A 188 0.21 3.18 20.32
C THR A 188 0.34 4.40 19.41
N ASP A 189 0.77 4.22 18.16
CA ASP A 189 0.94 5.26 17.15
C ASP A 189 -0.28 5.39 16.21
N GLU A 190 -1.40 4.73 16.49
CA GLU A 190 -2.60 4.82 15.63
C GLU A 190 -3.07 6.26 15.43
N GLN A 191 -3.12 7.06 16.50
CA GLN A 191 -3.53 8.47 16.40
C GLN A 191 -2.54 9.30 15.59
N VAL A 192 -1.25 8.96 15.65
CA VAL A 192 -0.20 9.57 14.84
C VAL A 192 -0.44 9.26 13.36
N PHE A 193 -0.77 8.01 13.02
CA PHE A 193 -1.10 7.63 11.65
C PHE A 193 -2.40 8.28 11.14
N ARG A 194 -3.44 8.38 11.98
CA ARG A 194 -4.69 9.09 11.61
C ARG A 194 -4.43 10.58 11.35
N ALA A 195 -3.55 11.22 12.12
CA ALA A 195 -3.13 12.60 11.88
C ALA A 195 -2.37 12.76 10.54
N LEU A 196 -1.46 11.83 10.22
CA LEU A 196 -0.79 11.77 8.92
C LEU A 196 -1.81 11.72 7.77
N LEU A 197 -2.79 10.81 7.84
CA LEU A 197 -3.81 10.70 6.81
C LEU A 197 -4.66 11.97 6.69
N ALA A 198 -5.04 12.58 7.82
CA ALA A 198 -5.80 13.82 7.83
C ALA A 198 -5.03 14.99 7.16
N GLU A 199 -3.74 15.13 7.45
CA GLU A 199 -2.89 16.14 6.79
C GLU A 199 -2.73 15.86 5.28
N LEU A 200 -2.48 14.60 4.89
CA LEU A 200 -2.36 14.23 3.47
C LEU A 200 -3.65 14.49 2.69
N ARG A 201 -4.80 14.33 3.35
CA ARG A 201 -6.14 14.51 2.76
C ARG A 201 -6.59 15.95 2.63
N ASP A 202 -5.92 16.90 3.29
CA ASP A 202 -6.24 18.32 3.17
C ASP A 202 -5.64 18.91 1.89
N PRO A 203 -6.45 19.29 0.88
CA PRO A 203 -5.94 19.84 -0.37
C PRO A 203 -5.21 21.18 -0.21
N ARG A 204 -5.35 21.86 0.93
CA ARG A 204 -4.58 23.08 1.23
C ARG A 204 -3.14 22.76 1.60
N ALA A 205 -2.94 21.71 2.40
CA ALA A 205 -1.61 21.24 2.79
C ALA A 205 -0.97 20.35 1.71
N ASN A 206 -1.80 19.59 0.99
CA ASN A 206 -1.42 18.65 -0.06
C ASN A 206 -2.37 18.72 -1.27
N PRO A 207 -2.16 19.64 -2.22
CA PRO A 207 -3.07 19.82 -3.35
C PRO A 207 -3.17 18.61 -4.29
N GLU A 208 -2.22 17.66 -4.22
CA GLU A 208 -2.32 16.34 -4.88
C GLU A 208 -3.64 15.64 -4.54
N TRP A 209 -4.14 15.79 -3.30
CA TRP A 209 -5.31 15.04 -2.85
C TRP A 209 -6.62 15.47 -3.51
N ALA A 210 -6.62 16.58 -4.26
CA ALA A 210 -7.74 16.97 -5.12
C ALA A 210 -7.96 15.99 -6.29
N TYR A 211 -6.95 15.20 -6.65
CA TYR A 211 -7.00 14.28 -7.77
C TYR A 211 -7.34 12.83 -7.40
N ILE A 212 -7.55 12.52 -6.11
CA ILE A 212 -7.90 11.17 -5.64
C ILE A 212 -9.38 10.90 -5.87
N THR A 213 -9.68 9.86 -6.64
CA THR A 213 -11.05 9.42 -6.99
C THR A 213 -11.46 8.14 -6.29
N LEU A 214 -10.50 7.32 -5.86
CA LEU A 214 -10.72 6.09 -5.10
C LEU A 214 -9.75 6.04 -3.93
N GLU A 215 -10.27 5.80 -2.73
CA GLU A 215 -9.50 5.62 -1.51
C GLU A 215 -10.32 4.81 -0.50
N TYR A 216 -9.72 3.76 0.03
CA TYR A 216 -10.25 3.05 1.18
C TYR A 216 -9.11 2.43 1.97
N GLU A 217 -9.32 2.24 3.27
CA GLU A 217 -8.31 1.74 4.19
C GLU A 217 -8.65 0.32 4.59
N ILE A 218 -7.71 -0.61 4.45
CA ILE A 218 -7.82 -1.97 5.00
C ILE A 218 -6.91 -2.05 6.21
N TRP A 219 -7.50 -2.03 7.40
CA TRP A 219 -6.77 -2.07 8.67
C TRP A 219 -6.58 -3.50 9.12
N MET A 220 -5.36 -3.81 9.54
CA MET A 220 -4.95 -5.18 9.82
C MET A 220 -4.02 -5.27 11.02
N THR A 221 -4.01 -6.43 11.66
CA THR A 221 -2.96 -6.81 12.62
C THR A 221 -1.99 -7.74 11.93
N LYS A 222 -0.68 -7.43 11.99
CA LYS A 222 0.40 -8.28 11.47
C LYS A 222 0.68 -9.42 12.46
N ILE A 223 0.56 -10.67 12.01
CA ILE A 223 0.54 -11.86 12.88
C ILE A 223 1.62 -12.90 12.60
N GLY A 224 2.35 -12.83 11.48
CA GLY A 224 3.44 -13.77 11.19
C GLY A 224 3.95 -13.68 9.77
#